data_AF-A0A8C1H7T8-F1
#
_entry.id   AF-A0A8C1H7T8-F1
#
_cell.length_a   1.000
_cell.length_b   1.000
_cell.length_c   1.000
_cell.angle_alpha   90.00
_cell.angle_beta   90.00
_cell.angle_gamma   90.00
#
_symmetry.space_group_name_H-M   'P 1'
#
loop_
_entity.id
_entity.type
_entity.pdbx_description
1 polymer ?
#
loop_
_entity_poly.entity_id
_entity_poly.type
_entity_poly.pdbx_seq_one_letter_code
_entity_poly.pdbx_strand_id
1 'polypeptide(L)'
;ILNLHLTRCIRCPVAYHANDNCIPAGSVTLTDSNIVCPNHFTPRKGCRNHEHVNVSWCFVCSEGGSLLCCESCPAAFHRECLNIDMPEGSWYCNDCRAGKKLHYKEVVWVKVGRYRWWPAEVSNPNDIPENILRMRHDVGEFPVLFFGSNDYLWTYQARVFPYMEGDANSKEKMGKGVDSTYKKALEEAAVRFKELQAEKELRQLQEDRLNDKKPPPYKHIKVNKPIGKVLIISADLSEIPRCNCKAADENPCGMDSECINRMLLYECHPQVCPAGERCQNQCFTKRQYCQVEIFRTLSRGWGLRCVHDIKKGGFVNEYVGEVIDEEECRTRIKHAQENNIGNFYMLTLDKDRIIDAGPKGNEARFMNHSCQPNCETQKWTVNGDTRVGLFALTDIPAGTELTFNYNLECLGNGKTVCKCGASNCSGFLGVRPKNNPSSDDKGRKLKKKSQMKRKSQQEVIKEREDECFSCGDGGQVVSCKRPGCPKVYHADCLNLTKRPAGRWECPWHQCDLCGQEAASFCEMCPSSYCVEHRDGMLFISKLDGRLSCSEHDPCGPEPLEPDIYSFLTILSLRVSGGFSCSLQHT
;
A
#
# COMPACT_ATOMS: atom_id res chain seq x y z
N ILE A 1 22.06 -4.55 -14.17
CA ILE A 1 23.55 -4.53 -13.96
C ILE A 1 24.24 -4.13 -15.27
N LEU A 2 24.40 -2.82 -15.50
CA LEU A 2 25.21 -2.27 -16.59
C LEU A 2 26.69 -2.53 -16.25
N ASN A 3 27.42 -3.30 -17.05
CA ASN A 3 28.90 -3.41 -17.13
C ASN A 3 29.70 -2.80 -15.96
N LEU A 4 29.48 -3.28 -14.73
CA LEU A 4 30.30 -2.89 -13.60
C LEU A 4 31.51 -3.81 -13.61
N HIS A 5 32.70 -3.20 -13.75
CA HIS A 5 33.97 -3.90 -13.66
C HIS A 5 34.03 -4.72 -12.35
N LEU A 6 34.51 -5.96 -12.41
CA LEU A 6 34.66 -6.81 -11.24
C LEU A 6 36.03 -6.55 -10.60
N THR A 7 36.05 -6.35 -9.29
CA THR A 7 37.28 -6.35 -8.50
C THR A 7 37.49 -7.72 -7.86
N ARG A 8 38.70 -8.26 -7.89
CA ARG A 8 39.00 -9.63 -7.44
C ARG A 8 39.86 -9.61 -6.18
N CYS A 9 39.62 -10.57 -5.28
CA CYS A 9 40.53 -10.77 -4.17
C CYS A 9 41.82 -11.42 -4.66
N ILE A 10 42.98 -10.87 -4.28
CA ILE A 10 44.27 -11.46 -4.66
C ILE A 10 44.66 -12.69 -3.81
N ARG A 11 43.89 -12.99 -2.76
CA ARG A 11 44.17 -14.09 -1.81
C ARG A 11 43.15 -15.23 -1.83
N CYS A 12 42.01 -15.07 -2.51
CA CYS A 12 41.02 -16.14 -2.68
C CYS A 12 40.15 -15.88 -3.93
N PRO A 13 39.38 -16.86 -4.43
CA PRO A 13 38.71 -16.76 -5.73
C PRO A 13 37.47 -15.86 -5.75
N VAL A 14 37.19 -15.10 -4.67
CA VAL A 14 36.02 -14.22 -4.62
C VAL A 14 36.20 -12.96 -5.46
N ALA A 15 35.12 -12.50 -6.06
CA ALA A 15 35.05 -11.26 -6.82
C ALA A 15 33.79 -10.49 -6.45
N TYR A 16 33.86 -9.16 -6.49
CA TYR A 16 32.76 -8.24 -6.20
C TYR A 16 32.63 -7.23 -7.32
N HIS A 17 31.44 -6.65 -7.50
CA HIS A 17 31.33 -5.45 -8.33
C HIS A 17 32.17 -4.34 -7.71
N ALA A 18 32.93 -3.60 -8.54
CA ALA A 18 33.75 -2.48 -8.12
C ALA A 18 32.89 -1.25 -7.79
N ASN A 19 32.07 -1.37 -6.75
CA ASN A 19 31.28 -0.29 -6.17
C ASN A 19 31.19 -0.46 -4.65
N ASP A 20 30.95 0.63 -3.93
CA ASP A 20 30.90 0.66 -2.46
C ASP A 20 29.76 -0.18 -1.87
N ASN A 21 28.78 -0.60 -2.68
CA ASN A 21 27.62 -1.35 -2.22
C ASN A 21 27.82 -2.87 -2.28
N CYS A 22 28.81 -3.35 -3.05
CA CYS A 22 29.06 -4.78 -3.25
C CYS A 22 30.36 -5.24 -2.61
N ILE A 23 31.29 -4.33 -2.31
CA ILE A 23 32.53 -4.65 -1.63
C ILE A 23 32.24 -4.82 -0.12
N PRO A 24 32.57 -5.97 0.48
CA PRO A 24 32.39 -6.18 1.91
C PRO A 24 33.22 -5.21 2.75
N ALA A 25 32.66 -4.75 3.86
CA ALA A 25 33.37 -3.99 4.86
C ALA A 25 34.60 -4.76 5.39
N GLY A 26 35.71 -4.05 5.52
CA GLY A 26 37.02 -4.61 5.90
C GLY A 26 37.84 -5.11 4.72
N SER A 27 37.33 -4.98 3.49
CA SER A 27 38.15 -5.14 2.30
C SER A 27 39.17 -4.00 2.19
N VAL A 28 40.37 -4.32 1.73
CA VAL A 28 41.40 -3.32 1.42
C VAL A 28 41.57 -3.23 -0.09
N THR A 29 41.29 -2.06 -0.65
CA THR A 29 41.47 -1.78 -2.08
C THR A 29 42.95 -1.56 -2.37
N LEU A 30 43.50 -2.36 -3.29
CA LEU A 30 44.88 -2.24 -3.75
C LEU A 30 44.95 -1.46 -5.06
N THR A 31 44.02 -1.75 -5.97
CA THR A 31 43.84 -1.11 -7.29
C THR A 31 42.37 -1.20 -7.67
N ASP A 32 41.94 -0.54 -8.76
CA ASP A 32 40.57 -0.61 -9.26
C ASP A 32 40.08 -2.05 -9.57
N SER A 33 41.02 -2.98 -9.79
CA SER A 33 40.74 -4.37 -10.15
C SER A 33 41.07 -5.39 -9.06
N ASN A 34 41.74 -4.98 -7.98
CA ASN A 34 42.27 -5.90 -6.97
C ASN A 34 42.00 -5.39 -5.55
N ILE A 35 41.52 -6.31 -4.71
CA ILE A 35 41.32 -6.10 -3.28
C ILE A 35 41.96 -7.23 -2.46
N VAL A 36 42.04 -7.03 -1.14
CA VAL A 36 42.09 -8.13 -0.18
C VAL A 36 40.77 -8.15 0.58
N CYS A 37 39.99 -9.23 0.45
CA CYS A 37 38.68 -9.34 1.09
C CYS A 37 38.80 -9.69 2.59
N PRO A 38 37.74 -9.46 3.41
CA PRO A 38 37.79 -9.67 4.86
C PRO A 38 37.90 -11.13 5.29
N ASN A 39 37.76 -12.10 4.38
CA ASN A 39 37.96 -13.53 4.69
C ASN A 39 39.39 -13.86 5.14
N HIS A 40 40.33 -12.94 4.93
CA HIS A 40 41.74 -13.11 5.30
C HIS A 40 42.11 -12.40 6.60
N PHE A 41 41.12 -11.94 7.38
CA PHE A 41 41.37 -11.44 8.73
C PHE A 41 41.76 -12.57 9.67
N THR A 42 42.72 -12.32 10.55
CA THR A 42 43.05 -13.24 11.64
C THR A 42 43.07 -12.48 12.96
N PRO A 43 42.19 -12.83 13.93
CA PRO A 43 42.17 -12.21 15.24
C PRO A 43 43.52 -12.31 15.99
N ARG A 44 44.17 -11.16 16.19
CA ARG A 44 45.32 -11.00 17.12
C ARG A 44 45.01 -11.52 18.54
N LYS A 45 45.84 -12.44 19.03
CA LYS A 45 45.80 -12.93 20.42
C LYS A 45 46.10 -11.80 21.42
N GLY A 46 45.35 -11.76 22.53
CA GLY A 46 45.52 -10.76 23.59
C GLY A 46 44.94 -9.36 23.29
N CYS A 47 44.37 -9.15 22.09
CA CYS A 47 43.63 -7.93 21.78
C CYS A 47 42.17 -8.09 22.17
N ARG A 48 41.71 -7.39 23.23
CA ARG A 48 40.30 -7.43 23.69
C ARG A 48 39.27 -7.09 22.61
N ASN A 49 39.67 -6.31 21.61
CA ASN A 49 38.79 -5.95 20.50
C ASN A 49 38.72 -7.01 19.39
N HIS A 50 39.52 -8.08 19.49
CA HIS A 50 39.54 -9.22 18.58
C HIS A 50 38.96 -10.49 19.22
N GLU A 51 38.45 -10.41 20.45
CA GLU A 51 37.72 -11.53 21.06
C GLU A 51 36.38 -11.74 20.35
N HIS A 52 36.07 -13.00 20.03
CA HIS A 52 34.79 -13.39 19.46
C HIS A 52 33.70 -13.23 20.54
N VAL A 53 32.55 -12.65 20.17
CA VAL A 53 31.44 -12.43 21.11
C VAL A 53 30.15 -12.90 20.47
N ASN A 54 29.38 -13.70 21.21
CA ASN A 54 28.02 -14.08 20.85
C ASN A 54 27.01 -13.33 21.71
N VAL A 55 25.82 -13.12 21.15
CA VAL A 55 24.67 -12.64 21.93
C VAL A 55 24.21 -13.70 22.93
N SER A 56 23.48 -13.27 23.96
CA SER A 56 22.93 -14.16 24.98
C SER A 56 21.46 -14.51 24.75
N TRP A 57 20.95 -14.32 23.54
CA TRP A 57 19.56 -14.59 23.15
C TRP A 57 19.51 -15.21 21.76
N CYS A 58 18.43 -15.92 21.47
CA CYS A 58 18.19 -16.54 20.18
C CYS A 58 17.69 -15.51 19.15
N PHE A 59 18.25 -15.51 17.94
CA PHE A 59 17.82 -14.61 16.86
C PHE A 59 16.43 -14.93 16.28
N VAL A 60 15.84 -16.08 16.62
CA VAL A 60 14.50 -16.49 16.16
C VAL A 60 13.42 -16.13 17.18
N CYS A 61 13.57 -16.54 18.44
CA CYS A 61 12.55 -16.32 19.47
C CYS A 61 12.86 -15.17 20.45
N SER A 62 14.06 -14.56 20.39
CA SER A 62 14.52 -13.51 21.32
C SER A 62 14.66 -13.94 22.78
N GLU A 63 14.63 -15.24 23.08
CA GLU A 63 14.79 -15.78 24.43
C GLU A 63 16.22 -16.25 24.71
N GLY A 64 16.60 -16.25 25.98
CA GLY A 64 17.87 -16.83 26.44
C GLY A 64 17.85 -18.35 26.55
N GLY A 65 18.91 -18.94 27.09
CA GLY A 65 18.98 -20.38 27.40
C GLY A 65 20.20 -21.06 26.78
N SER A 66 20.06 -22.35 26.46
CA SER A 66 21.11 -23.13 25.78
C SER A 66 21.14 -22.76 24.30
N LEU A 67 22.17 -22.02 23.89
CA LEU A 67 22.27 -21.46 22.55
C LEU A 67 23.45 -22.06 21.78
N LEU A 68 23.21 -22.33 20.51
CA LEU A 68 24.21 -22.66 19.52
C LEU A 68 24.81 -21.36 18.96
N CYS A 69 26.10 -21.16 19.22
CA CYS A 69 26.84 -19.96 18.86
C CYS A 69 27.53 -20.13 17.50
N CYS A 70 27.33 -19.16 16.60
CA CYS A 70 28.09 -19.10 15.36
C CYS A 70 29.56 -18.75 15.63
N GLU A 71 30.48 -19.40 14.90
CA GLU A 71 31.94 -19.20 15.00
C GLU A 71 32.47 -17.97 14.22
N SER A 72 31.63 -17.32 13.41
CA SER A 72 32.02 -16.20 12.54
C SER A 72 31.30 -14.88 12.82
N CYS A 73 30.22 -14.92 13.59
CA CYS A 73 29.42 -13.74 13.87
C CYS A 73 28.77 -13.85 15.25
N PRO A 74 28.25 -12.74 15.80
CA PRO A 74 27.62 -12.78 17.12
C PRO A 74 26.33 -13.59 17.24
N ALA A 75 25.77 -14.06 16.14
CA ALA A 75 24.46 -14.72 16.15
C ALA A 75 24.48 -16.01 16.97
N ALA A 76 23.39 -16.22 17.71
CA ALA A 76 23.14 -17.41 18.51
C ALA A 76 21.69 -17.85 18.34
N PHE A 77 21.45 -19.16 18.42
CA PHE A 77 20.16 -19.76 18.10
C PHE A 77 19.87 -20.96 19.00
N HIS A 78 18.60 -21.23 19.30
CA HIS A 78 18.22 -22.54 19.82
C HIS A 78 18.25 -23.58 18.70
N ARG A 79 18.64 -24.82 19.02
CA ARG A 79 18.61 -25.94 18.06
C ARG A 79 17.17 -26.18 17.57
N GLU A 80 16.19 -26.02 18.46
CA GLU A 80 14.77 -26.22 18.21
C GLU A 80 14.22 -25.15 17.27
N CYS A 81 14.65 -23.90 17.45
CA CYS A 81 14.26 -22.80 16.56
C CYS A 81 14.80 -22.96 15.13
N LEU A 82 15.91 -23.67 14.96
CA LEU A 82 16.47 -23.99 13.65
C LEU A 82 15.99 -25.33 13.09
N ASN A 83 15.30 -26.13 13.91
CA ASN A 83 14.92 -27.51 13.59
C ASN A 83 16.11 -28.37 13.10
N ILE A 84 17.23 -28.32 13.83
CA ILE A 84 18.44 -29.09 13.54
C ILE A 84 18.86 -29.98 14.71
N ASP A 85 19.59 -31.05 14.38
CA ASP A 85 20.32 -31.84 15.36
C ASP A 85 21.56 -31.10 15.87
N MET A 86 22.10 -31.56 17.00
CA MET A 86 23.33 -31.00 17.56
C MET A 86 24.50 -31.22 16.59
N PRO A 87 25.11 -30.14 16.07
CA PRO A 87 26.22 -30.28 15.14
C PRO A 87 27.48 -30.80 15.84
N GLU A 88 28.26 -31.62 15.13
CA GLU A 88 29.58 -32.03 15.57
C GLU A 88 30.62 -30.98 15.16
N GLY A 89 31.37 -30.44 16.13
CA GLY A 89 32.43 -29.46 15.88
C GLY A 89 31.94 -28.03 15.64
N SER A 90 32.70 -27.26 14.85
CA SER A 90 32.43 -25.85 14.58
C SER A 90 31.12 -25.65 13.82
N TRP A 91 30.30 -24.69 14.26
CA TRP A 91 29.02 -24.39 13.63
C TRP A 91 28.94 -22.95 13.09
N TYR A 92 28.31 -22.81 11.93
CA TYR A 92 28.08 -21.54 11.25
C TYR A 92 26.59 -21.37 10.94
N CYS A 93 26.06 -20.19 11.27
CA CYS A 93 24.69 -19.82 10.94
C CYS A 93 24.45 -19.75 9.43
N ASN A 94 23.18 -19.77 9.02
CA ASN A 94 22.79 -19.75 7.60
C ASN A 94 23.37 -18.56 6.84
N ASP A 95 23.38 -17.38 7.46
CA ASP A 95 23.95 -16.16 6.87
C ASP A 95 25.46 -16.30 6.62
N CYS A 96 26.22 -16.81 7.60
CA CYS A 96 27.66 -17.01 7.44
C CYS A 96 27.97 -18.10 6.41
N ARG A 97 27.19 -19.18 6.38
CA ARG A 97 27.33 -20.27 5.41
C ARG A 97 27.01 -19.83 3.97
N ALA A 98 26.02 -18.94 3.81
CA ALA A 98 25.70 -18.30 2.54
C ALA A 98 26.75 -17.25 2.11
N GLY A 99 27.77 -17.00 2.94
CA GLY A 99 28.81 -16.02 2.64
C GLY A 99 28.34 -14.57 2.78
N LYS A 100 27.25 -14.31 3.51
CA LYS A 100 26.74 -12.96 3.74
C LYS A 100 27.77 -12.14 4.54
N LYS A 101 28.09 -10.97 4.02
CA LYS A 101 29.02 -10.02 4.65
C LYS A 101 28.31 -8.68 4.89
N LEU A 102 28.86 -7.93 5.83
CA LEU A 102 28.46 -6.54 6.05
C LEU A 102 29.06 -5.65 4.97
N HIS A 103 28.33 -4.63 4.60
CA HIS A 103 28.75 -3.62 3.62
C HIS A 103 28.89 -2.26 4.28
N TYR A 104 29.60 -1.35 3.60
CA TYR A 104 29.61 0.05 3.99
C TYR A 104 28.20 0.64 3.88
N LYS A 105 27.90 1.63 4.71
CA LYS A 105 26.57 2.26 4.82
C LYS A 105 25.48 1.28 5.26
N GLU A 106 25.82 0.33 6.13
CA GLU A 106 24.86 -0.49 6.86
C GLU A 106 24.77 -0.06 8.32
N VAL A 107 23.56 -0.03 8.87
CA VAL A 107 23.32 0.15 10.31
C VAL A 107 23.50 -1.19 11.00
N VAL A 108 24.32 -1.21 12.05
CA VAL A 108 24.70 -2.43 12.77
C VAL A 108 24.65 -2.22 14.29
N TRP A 109 24.48 -3.31 15.02
CA TRP A 109 24.76 -3.37 16.44
C TRP A 109 26.21 -3.75 16.66
N VAL A 110 26.89 -3.05 17.56
CA VAL A 110 28.32 -3.24 17.85
C VAL A 110 28.53 -3.54 19.33
N LYS A 111 29.36 -4.55 19.63
CA LYS A 111 29.79 -4.86 21.00
C LYS A 111 31.18 -4.31 21.28
N VAL A 112 31.30 -3.47 22.31
CA VAL A 112 32.59 -2.95 22.79
C VAL A 112 32.78 -3.32 24.26
N GLY A 113 33.76 -4.15 24.56
CA GLY A 113 34.11 -4.53 25.93
C GLY A 113 32.89 -4.96 26.75
N ARG A 114 32.67 -4.30 27.90
CA ARG A 114 31.53 -4.56 28.80
C ARG A 114 30.31 -3.66 28.54
N TYR A 115 30.40 -2.72 27.60
CA TYR A 115 29.27 -1.85 27.26
C TYR A 115 28.14 -2.67 26.63
N ARG A 116 26.92 -2.13 26.67
CA ARG A 116 25.77 -2.69 25.96
C ARG A 116 26.04 -2.73 24.44
N TRP A 117 25.27 -3.54 23.73
CA TRP A 117 25.20 -3.43 22.28
C TRP A 117 24.76 -2.01 21.91
N TRP A 118 25.51 -1.35 21.04
CA TRP A 118 25.27 0.04 20.66
C TRP A 118 25.10 0.15 19.15
N PRO A 119 24.13 0.92 18.64
CA PRO A 119 23.92 1.06 17.20
C PRO A 119 25.00 1.95 16.57
N ALA A 120 25.48 1.56 15.39
CA ALA A 120 26.48 2.30 14.63
C ALA A 120 26.26 2.14 13.12
N GLU A 121 26.86 3.02 12.32
CA GLU A 121 26.94 2.87 10.86
C GLU A 121 28.33 2.39 10.45
N VAL A 122 28.39 1.39 9.58
CA VAL A 122 29.65 0.93 8.98
C VAL A 122 30.15 2.00 8.00
N SER A 123 31.26 2.65 8.33
CA SER A 123 31.79 3.79 7.58
C SER A 123 32.77 3.32 6.50
N ASN A 124 32.75 3.99 5.33
CA ASN A 124 33.76 3.77 4.31
C ASN A 124 35.08 4.46 4.74
N PRO A 125 36.24 3.77 4.71
CA PRO A 125 37.53 4.38 5.02
C PRO A 125 37.87 5.66 4.23
N ASN A 126 37.27 5.85 3.05
CA ASN A 126 37.43 7.08 2.25
C ASN A 126 36.65 8.28 2.81
N ASP A 127 35.63 8.04 3.63
CA ASP A 127 34.70 9.07 4.12
C ASP A 127 34.96 9.46 5.59
N ILE A 128 35.96 8.85 6.25
CA ILE A 128 36.26 9.09 7.67
C ILE A 128 37.34 10.14 7.90
N PRO A 129 37.37 10.80 9.07
CA PRO A 129 38.42 11.74 9.43
C PRO A 129 39.82 11.11 9.43
N GLU A 130 40.84 11.87 9.01
CA GLU A 130 42.21 11.36 8.81
C GLU A 130 42.84 10.82 10.11
N ASN A 131 42.50 11.39 11.26
CA ASN A 131 42.94 10.88 12.56
C ASN A 131 42.40 9.48 12.86
N ILE A 132 41.19 9.15 12.39
CA ILE A 132 40.59 7.82 12.54
C ILE A 132 41.23 6.84 11.56
N LEU A 133 41.48 7.28 10.32
CA LEU A 133 42.15 6.46 9.30
C LEU A 133 43.57 6.04 9.73
N ARG A 134 44.29 6.92 10.43
CA ARG A 134 45.64 6.66 10.95
C ARG A 134 45.68 5.76 12.19
N MET A 135 44.53 5.43 12.79
CA MET A 135 44.49 4.47 13.90
C MET A 135 44.98 3.10 13.42
N ARG A 136 45.67 2.36 14.29
CA ARG A 136 46.16 1.02 13.95
C ARG A 136 44.98 0.07 13.72
N HIS A 137 44.93 -0.51 12.53
CA HIS A 137 43.94 -1.52 12.12
C HIS A 137 44.58 -2.54 11.17
N ASP A 138 44.00 -3.74 11.08
CA ASP A 138 44.42 -4.82 10.20
C ASP A 138 43.38 -5.06 9.08
N VAL A 139 43.78 -5.76 8.01
CA VAL A 139 42.89 -6.17 6.92
C VAL A 139 41.71 -6.98 7.44
N GLY A 140 40.48 -6.54 7.17
CA GLY A 140 39.24 -7.13 7.66
C GLY A 140 38.64 -6.45 8.89
N GLU A 141 39.37 -5.51 9.49
CA GLU A 141 38.77 -4.51 10.36
C GLU A 141 38.15 -3.38 9.52
N PHE A 142 37.07 -2.77 10.02
CA PHE A 142 36.39 -1.63 9.39
C PHE A 142 35.96 -0.61 10.44
N PRO A 143 35.92 0.68 10.08
CA PRO A 143 35.49 1.72 10.99
C PRO A 143 33.97 1.73 11.10
N VAL A 144 33.46 1.87 12.32
CA VAL A 144 32.05 2.13 12.61
C VAL A 144 31.92 3.48 13.29
N LEU A 145 30.87 4.23 12.95
CA LEU A 145 30.47 5.50 13.57
C LEU A 145 29.30 5.24 14.51
N PHE A 146 29.49 5.44 15.82
CA PHE A 146 28.43 5.24 16.80
C PHE A 146 27.39 6.35 16.73
N PHE A 147 26.12 5.97 16.61
CA PHE A 147 25.03 6.94 16.72
C PHE A 147 24.96 7.53 18.14
N GLY A 148 24.48 8.77 18.26
CA GLY A 148 24.36 9.51 19.50
C GLY A 148 25.66 10.14 19.99
N SER A 149 26.76 9.37 20.07
CA SER A 149 28.06 9.85 20.56
C SER A 149 28.97 10.39 19.45
N ASN A 150 28.78 9.95 18.21
CA ASN A 150 29.62 10.27 17.05
C ASN A 150 31.09 9.84 17.20
N ASP A 151 31.35 8.84 18.04
CA ASP A 151 32.68 8.24 18.18
C ASP A 151 32.94 7.20 17.09
N TYR A 152 34.21 7.02 16.72
CA TYR A 152 34.65 5.99 15.79
C TYR A 152 35.34 4.83 16.51
N LEU A 153 35.18 3.63 15.96
CA LEU A 153 35.95 2.45 16.35
C LEU A 153 36.26 1.57 15.14
N TRP A 154 37.49 1.09 15.06
CA TRP A 154 37.83 -0.03 14.18
C TRP A 154 37.41 -1.34 14.86
N THR A 155 36.55 -2.11 14.19
CA THR A 155 36.02 -3.39 14.65
C THR A 155 35.99 -4.41 13.52
N TYR A 156 35.53 -5.62 13.77
CA TYR A 156 35.46 -6.69 12.78
C TYR A 156 34.16 -7.49 12.89
N GLN A 157 33.89 -8.33 11.88
CA GLN A 157 32.63 -9.04 11.68
C GLN A 157 32.09 -9.75 12.94
N ALA A 158 32.94 -10.36 13.77
CA ALA A 158 32.45 -11.13 14.92
C ALA A 158 32.07 -10.32 16.15
N ARG A 159 32.05 -8.98 16.06
CA ARG A 159 31.51 -8.10 17.11
C ARG A 159 30.35 -7.25 16.65
N VAL A 160 29.84 -7.51 15.44
CA VAL A 160 28.79 -6.74 14.83
C VAL A 160 27.72 -7.62 14.19
N PHE A 161 26.48 -7.19 14.24
CA PHE A 161 25.39 -7.82 13.50
C PHE A 161 24.42 -6.76 12.95
N PRO A 162 23.69 -7.04 11.86
CA PRO A 162 22.80 -6.07 11.23
C PRO A 162 21.71 -5.55 12.17
N TYR A 163 21.38 -4.26 12.04
CA TYR A 163 20.19 -3.67 12.63
C TYR A 163 18.95 -4.10 11.82
N MET A 164 17.85 -4.40 12.51
CA MET A 164 16.63 -4.95 11.92
C MET A 164 15.42 -4.06 12.16
N GLU A 165 14.37 -4.24 11.34
CA GLU A 165 13.09 -3.56 11.56
C GLU A 165 12.47 -4.02 12.89
N GLY A 166 12.04 -3.06 13.72
CA GLY A 166 11.53 -3.33 15.08
C GLY A 166 12.54 -3.14 16.20
N ASP A 167 13.84 -3.07 15.91
CA ASP A 167 14.89 -2.82 16.92
C ASP A 167 14.71 -1.48 17.65
N ALA A 168 14.11 -0.49 16.97
CA ALA A 168 13.75 0.81 17.51
C ALA A 168 12.73 0.73 18.66
N ASN A 169 11.88 -0.30 18.68
CA ASN A 169 10.80 -0.48 19.66
C ASN A 169 11.32 -0.92 21.03
N SER A 170 12.59 -1.31 21.13
CA SER A 170 13.27 -1.57 22.41
C SER A 170 13.22 -0.38 23.39
N LYS A 171 12.92 0.84 22.91
CA LYS A 171 12.71 2.04 23.75
C LYS A 171 11.57 1.90 24.75
N GLU A 172 10.47 1.25 24.39
CA GLU A 172 9.27 1.19 25.25
C GLU A 172 9.47 0.30 26.48
N LYS A 173 10.44 -0.64 26.41
CA LYS A 173 10.82 -1.54 27.50
C LYS A 173 11.86 -0.94 28.46
N MET A 174 12.29 0.32 28.26
CA MET A 174 13.38 0.90 29.03
C MET A 174 12.90 1.67 30.28
N GLY A 175 13.35 1.22 31.45
CA GLY A 175 13.05 1.83 32.75
C GLY A 175 13.56 3.27 32.90
N LYS A 176 13.06 3.97 33.93
CA LYS A 176 13.53 5.32 34.31
C LYS A 176 15.03 5.27 34.64
N GLY A 177 15.86 6.09 33.97
CA GLY A 177 17.31 6.18 34.20
C GLY A 177 18.21 5.83 33.01
N VAL A 178 17.65 5.51 31.83
CA VAL A 178 18.46 5.25 30.63
C VAL A 178 19.11 6.54 30.11
N ASP A 179 20.43 6.46 29.88
CA ASP A 179 21.30 7.45 29.24
C ASP A 179 20.63 8.11 28.01
N SER A 180 20.52 9.44 28.04
CA SER A 180 19.95 10.24 26.94
C SER A 180 20.70 10.03 25.63
N THR A 181 22.01 9.80 25.70
CA THR A 181 22.87 9.53 24.55
C THR A 181 22.45 8.24 23.84
N TYR A 182 22.13 7.19 24.62
CA TYR A 182 21.68 5.92 24.06
C TYR A 182 20.30 6.03 23.41
N LYS A 183 19.38 6.81 24.00
CA LYS A 183 18.06 7.06 23.38
C LYS A 183 18.18 7.77 22.05
N LYS A 184 19.02 8.81 22.01
CA LYS A 184 19.37 9.54 20.79
C LYS A 184 20.00 8.61 19.75
N ALA A 185 20.91 7.72 20.15
CA ALA A 185 21.53 6.75 19.27
C ALA A 185 20.49 5.84 18.56
N LEU A 186 19.48 5.38 19.28
CA LEU A 186 18.40 4.56 18.70
C LEU A 186 17.50 5.36 17.75
N GLU A 187 17.32 6.66 17.98
CA GLU A 187 16.56 7.55 17.08
C GLU A 187 17.27 7.73 15.77
N GLU A 188 18.54 8.13 15.84
CA GLU A 188 19.38 8.35 14.67
C GLU A 188 19.55 7.06 13.86
N ALA A 189 19.79 5.92 14.53
CA ALA A 189 19.87 4.62 13.86
C ALA A 189 18.58 4.24 13.14
N ALA A 190 17.41 4.44 13.77
CA ALA A 190 16.12 4.12 13.16
C ALA A 190 15.80 5.00 11.94
N VAL A 191 16.11 6.30 12.03
CA VAL A 191 15.95 7.24 10.90
C VAL A 191 16.89 6.83 9.76
N ARG A 192 18.17 6.65 10.06
CA ARG A 192 19.20 6.31 9.07
C ARG A 192 18.93 4.96 8.40
N PHE A 193 18.47 3.97 9.15
CA PHE A 193 18.07 2.66 8.61
C PHE A 193 16.93 2.78 7.59
N LYS A 194 15.91 3.61 7.87
CA LYS A 194 14.81 3.87 6.94
C LYS A 194 15.27 4.60 5.68
N GLU A 195 16.17 5.58 5.81
CA GLU A 195 16.77 6.27 4.66
C GLU A 195 17.50 5.29 3.74
N LEU A 196 18.37 4.44 4.31
CA LEU A 196 19.12 3.45 3.55
C LEU A 196 18.23 2.39 2.88
N GLN A 197 17.15 1.97 3.54
CA GLN A 197 16.14 1.10 2.93
C GLN A 197 15.47 1.78 1.73
N ALA A 198 15.07 3.05 1.87
CA ALA A 198 14.47 3.81 0.78
C ALA A 198 15.43 4.03 -0.40
N GLU A 199 16.71 4.32 -0.11
CA GLU A 199 17.77 4.41 -1.13
C GLU A 199 17.95 3.08 -1.88
N LYS A 200 17.91 1.94 -1.17
CA LYS A 200 18.02 0.60 -1.76
C LYS A 200 16.80 0.26 -2.63
N GLU A 201 15.59 0.54 -2.16
CA GLU A 201 14.36 0.37 -2.94
C GLU A 201 14.39 1.23 -4.21
N LEU A 202 14.78 2.51 -4.08
CA LEU A 202 14.90 3.43 -5.21
C LEU A 202 15.88 2.91 -6.27
N ARG A 203 17.05 2.42 -5.84
CA ARG A 203 18.05 1.84 -6.75
C ARG A 203 17.50 0.61 -7.47
N GLN A 204 16.81 -0.28 -6.75
CA GLN A 204 16.19 -1.46 -7.35
C GLN A 204 15.17 -1.04 -8.42
N LEU A 205 14.31 -0.07 -8.12
CA LEU A 205 13.32 0.46 -9.08
C LEU A 205 13.99 1.11 -10.32
N GLN A 206 15.13 1.77 -10.14
CA GLN A 206 15.91 2.30 -11.26
C GLN A 206 16.48 1.19 -12.13
N GLU A 207 17.00 0.12 -11.53
CA GLU A 207 17.50 -1.04 -12.27
C GLU A 207 16.37 -1.77 -12.99
N ASP A 208 15.23 -1.99 -12.33
CA ASP A 208 14.05 -2.61 -12.93
C ASP A 208 13.53 -1.79 -14.12
N ARG A 209 13.53 -0.46 -14.00
CA ARG A 209 13.16 0.45 -15.10
C ARG A 209 14.09 0.29 -16.32
N LEU A 210 15.37 0.02 -16.10
CA LEU A 210 16.35 -0.18 -17.18
C LEU A 210 16.26 -1.59 -17.79
N ASN A 211 15.96 -2.60 -16.97
CA ASN A 211 15.88 -3.99 -17.39
C ASN A 211 14.55 -4.30 -18.11
N ASP A 212 13.45 -3.70 -17.67
CA ASP A 212 12.11 -3.84 -18.27
C ASP A 212 11.98 -3.06 -19.58
N LYS A 213 12.51 -3.63 -20.67
CA LYS A 213 12.46 -2.99 -21.99
C LYS A 213 11.08 -3.00 -22.65
N LYS A 214 10.20 -3.94 -22.29
CA LYS A 214 8.86 -4.10 -22.86
C LYS A 214 7.86 -4.54 -21.79
N PRO A 215 6.58 -4.12 -21.88
CA PRO A 215 5.55 -4.61 -20.97
C PRO A 215 5.28 -6.09 -21.20
N PRO A 216 4.71 -6.80 -20.20
CA PRO A 216 4.21 -8.15 -20.37
C PRO A 216 3.25 -8.25 -21.58
N PRO A 217 3.24 -9.38 -22.29
CA PRO A 217 2.41 -9.55 -23.48
C PRO A 217 0.92 -9.48 -23.11
N TYR A 218 0.15 -8.78 -23.95
CA TYR A 218 -1.30 -8.74 -23.90
C TYR A 218 -1.83 -8.73 -25.34
N LYS A 219 -3.08 -9.13 -25.55
CA LYS A 219 -3.69 -9.10 -26.89
C LYS A 219 -4.37 -7.74 -27.13
N HIS A 220 -3.83 -6.97 -28.08
CA HIS A 220 -4.46 -5.71 -28.48
C HIS A 220 -5.82 -5.95 -29.14
N ILE A 221 -6.86 -5.27 -28.67
CA ILE A 221 -8.22 -5.33 -29.21
C ILE A 221 -8.79 -3.92 -29.42
N LYS A 222 -9.70 -3.79 -30.39
CA LYS A 222 -10.29 -2.50 -30.77
C LYS A 222 -11.67 -2.22 -30.15
N VAL A 223 -12.35 -3.27 -29.69
CA VAL A 223 -13.71 -3.23 -29.13
C VAL A 223 -13.85 -4.29 -28.05
N ASN A 224 -14.77 -4.07 -27.12
CA ASN A 224 -15.05 -4.96 -26.01
C ASN A 224 -15.40 -6.39 -26.48
N LYS A 225 -14.96 -7.39 -25.71
CA LYS A 225 -15.22 -8.81 -26.01
C LYS A 225 -16.02 -9.45 -24.87
N PRO A 226 -17.31 -9.75 -25.06
CA PRO A 226 -18.10 -10.41 -24.03
C PRO A 226 -17.58 -11.83 -23.81
N ILE A 227 -17.55 -12.26 -22.54
CA ILE A 227 -17.13 -13.59 -22.11
C ILE A 227 -18.27 -14.24 -21.32
N GLY A 228 -18.43 -15.55 -21.49
CA GLY A 228 -19.44 -16.31 -20.75
C GLY A 228 -20.86 -15.90 -21.11
N LYS A 229 -21.63 -15.49 -20.11
CA LYS A 229 -23.06 -15.16 -20.23
C LYS A 229 -23.33 -13.70 -20.58
N VAL A 230 -22.28 -12.86 -20.64
CA VAL A 230 -22.41 -11.43 -20.93
C VAL A 230 -22.83 -11.22 -22.38
N LEU A 231 -23.78 -10.30 -22.61
CA LEU A 231 -24.24 -9.92 -23.94
C LEU A 231 -23.88 -8.46 -24.24
N ILE A 232 -23.54 -8.19 -25.51
CA ILE A 232 -23.50 -6.82 -26.04
C ILE A 232 -24.93 -6.43 -26.40
N ILE A 233 -25.37 -5.27 -25.93
CA ILE A 233 -26.68 -4.71 -26.24
C ILE A 233 -26.54 -3.89 -27.53
N SER A 234 -27.49 -4.02 -28.45
CA SER A 234 -27.57 -3.15 -29.63
C SER A 234 -28.98 -2.61 -29.71
N ALA A 235 -29.10 -1.29 -29.75
CA ALA A 235 -30.37 -0.60 -29.98
C ALA A 235 -30.75 -0.63 -31.47
N ASP A 236 -32.05 -0.62 -31.74
CA ASP A 236 -32.57 -0.31 -33.07
C ASP A 236 -32.38 1.19 -33.38
N LEU A 237 -32.31 1.54 -34.67
CA LEU A 237 -32.17 2.95 -35.09
C LEU A 237 -33.29 3.85 -34.54
N SER A 238 -34.49 3.31 -34.30
CA SER A 238 -35.62 4.03 -33.73
C SER A 238 -35.44 4.41 -32.25
N GLU A 239 -34.59 3.69 -31.52
CA GLU A 239 -34.30 3.93 -30.10
C GLU A 239 -33.15 4.94 -29.89
N ILE A 240 -32.43 5.28 -30.97
CA ILE A 240 -31.31 6.22 -30.91
C ILE A 240 -31.85 7.67 -30.85
N PRO A 241 -31.47 8.47 -29.85
CA PRO A 241 -31.95 9.84 -29.72
C PRO A 241 -31.40 10.74 -30.83
N ARG A 242 -32.28 11.53 -31.45
CA ARG A 242 -31.91 12.57 -32.41
C ARG A 242 -31.54 13.86 -31.66
N CYS A 243 -30.35 14.40 -31.94
CA CYS A 243 -29.92 15.67 -31.36
C CYS A 243 -30.60 16.90 -31.99
N ASN A 244 -30.41 18.06 -31.36
CA ASN A 244 -30.93 19.38 -31.77
C ASN A 244 -30.01 20.17 -32.72
N CYS A 245 -28.80 19.69 -33.03
CA CYS A 245 -27.85 20.37 -33.92
C CYS A 245 -28.31 20.35 -35.39
N LYS A 246 -27.76 21.26 -36.20
CA LYS A 246 -28.06 21.37 -37.63
C LYS A 246 -26.79 21.19 -38.46
N ALA A 247 -26.96 20.68 -39.68
CA ALA A 247 -25.86 20.57 -40.64
C ALA A 247 -25.24 21.93 -41.03
N ALA A 248 -25.92 23.05 -40.78
CA ALA A 248 -25.44 24.39 -41.06
C ALA A 248 -24.54 24.98 -39.96
N ASP A 249 -24.51 24.37 -38.76
CA ASP A 249 -23.69 24.86 -37.66
C ASP A 249 -22.18 24.79 -38.04
N GLU A 250 -21.35 25.63 -37.42
CA GLU A 250 -19.91 25.66 -37.71
C GLU A 250 -19.24 24.32 -37.32
N ASN A 251 -19.46 23.89 -36.07
CA ASN A 251 -18.95 22.64 -35.50
C ASN A 251 -20.11 21.80 -34.94
N PRO A 252 -20.95 21.17 -35.79
CA PRO A 252 -22.15 20.49 -35.34
C PRO A 252 -21.80 19.28 -34.47
N CYS A 253 -22.41 19.23 -33.28
CA CYS A 253 -22.13 18.25 -32.24
C CYS A 253 -20.66 18.26 -31.75
N GLY A 254 -19.92 19.33 -31.98
CA GLY A 254 -18.56 19.55 -31.46
C GLY A 254 -18.53 19.72 -29.93
N MET A 255 -17.34 19.86 -29.36
CA MET A 255 -17.15 19.98 -27.90
C MET A 255 -17.87 21.20 -27.31
N ASP A 256 -17.79 22.34 -28.00
CA ASP A 256 -18.39 23.61 -27.57
C ASP A 256 -19.83 23.83 -28.07
N SER A 257 -20.46 22.79 -28.64
CA SER A 257 -21.82 22.87 -29.15
C SER A 257 -22.87 22.60 -28.07
N GLU A 258 -24.08 23.16 -28.24
CA GLU A 258 -25.25 22.87 -27.38
C GLU A 258 -25.95 21.55 -27.77
N CYS A 259 -25.16 20.54 -28.18
CA CYS A 259 -25.67 19.25 -28.59
C CYS A 259 -26.23 18.47 -27.40
N ILE A 260 -27.55 18.26 -27.38
CA ILE A 260 -28.21 17.55 -26.28
C ILE A 260 -27.68 16.13 -26.09
N ASN A 261 -27.36 15.41 -27.18
CA ASN A 261 -26.79 14.07 -27.08
C ASN A 261 -25.44 14.10 -26.37
N ARG A 262 -24.55 15.04 -26.70
CA ARG A 262 -23.25 15.18 -26.05
C ARG A 262 -23.39 15.54 -24.56
N MET A 263 -24.29 16.47 -24.23
CA MET A 263 -24.54 16.88 -22.84
C MET A 263 -25.07 15.72 -21.98
N LEU A 264 -25.82 14.79 -22.59
CA LEU A 264 -26.36 13.59 -21.94
C LEU A 264 -25.47 12.36 -22.10
N LEU A 265 -24.25 12.50 -22.65
CA LEU A 265 -23.28 11.42 -22.87
C LEU A 265 -23.79 10.30 -23.80
N TYR A 266 -24.57 10.67 -24.82
CA TYR A 266 -24.96 9.81 -25.94
C TYR A 266 -24.09 10.10 -27.17
N GLU A 267 -23.59 9.05 -27.81
CA GLU A 267 -22.97 9.16 -29.13
C GLU A 267 -24.05 9.34 -30.21
N CYS A 268 -23.82 10.25 -31.17
CA CYS A 268 -24.74 10.44 -32.28
C CYS A 268 -24.58 9.30 -33.30
N HIS A 269 -25.68 8.79 -33.84
CA HIS A 269 -25.63 7.86 -34.96
C HIS A 269 -25.64 8.62 -36.30
N PRO A 270 -24.80 8.26 -37.29
CA PRO A 270 -24.67 9.00 -38.55
C PRO A 270 -25.98 9.08 -39.35
N GLN A 271 -26.82 8.04 -39.29
CA GLN A 271 -28.10 7.99 -40.00
C GLN A 271 -29.24 8.75 -39.27
N VAL A 272 -29.07 9.08 -37.99
CA VAL A 272 -30.12 9.71 -37.15
C VAL A 272 -29.85 11.19 -36.94
N CYS A 273 -28.57 11.57 -36.87
CA CYS A 273 -28.13 12.92 -36.62
C CYS A 273 -28.49 13.88 -37.76
N PRO A 274 -29.13 15.04 -37.50
CA PRO A 274 -29.45 16.01 -38.56
C PRO A 274 -28.22 16.63 -39.22
N ALA A 275 -27.05 16.58 -38.55
CA ALA A 275 -25.79 17.04 -39.11
C ALA A 275 -25.14 16.02 -40.09
N GLY A 276 -25.69 14.81 -40.19
CA GLY A 276 -25.16 13.74 -41.05
C GLY A 276 -23.66 13.50 -40.83
N GLU A 277 -22.91 13.45 -41.93
CA GLU A 277 -21.45 13.23 -41.94
C GLU A 277 -20.64 14.34 -41.27
N ARG A 278 -21.19 15.55 -41.12
CA ARG A 278 -20.49 16.66 -40.44
C ARG A 278 -20.47 16.51 -38.92
N CYS A 279 -21.26 15.60 -38.36
CA CYS A 279 -21.36 15.39 -36.93
C CYS A 279 -20.00 15.03 -36.30
N GLN A 280 -19.60 15.80 -35.29
CA GLN A 280 -18.35 15.60 -34.54
C GLN A 280 -18.54 14.78 -33.25
N ASN A 281 -19.71 14.19 -33.03
CA ASN A 281 -20.02 13.37 -31.84
C ASN A 281 -20.14 11.89 -32.20
N GLN A 282 -19.06 11.32 -32.76
CA GLN A 282 -18.98 9.92 -33.21
C GLN A 282 -17.63 9.28 -32.81
N CYS A 283 -17.03 9.75 -31.71
CA CYS A 283 -15.64 9.50 -31.35
C CYS A 283 -15.36 8.02 -31.01
N PHE A 284 -16.29 7.32 -30.36
CA PHE A 284 -16.15 5.91 -30.00
C PHE A 284 -16.24 5.01 -31.23
N THR A 285 -17.28 5.18 -32.06
CA THR A 285 -17.44 4.39 -33.29
C THR A 285 -16.30 4.62 -34.28
N LYS A 286 -15.87 5.88 -34.45
CA LYS A 286 -14.74 6.23 -35.34
C LYS A 286 -13.36 5.92 -34.73
N ARG A 287 -13.27 5.66 -33.43
CA ARG A 287 -12.02 5.42 -32.68
C ARG A 287 -10.98 6.51 -32.90
N GLN A 288 -11.42 7.76 -32.77
CA GLN A 288 -10.57 8.95 -32.92
C GLN A 288 -9.78 9.18 -31.63
N TYR A 289 -8.88 8.25 -31.32
CA TYR A 289 -8.05 8.30 -30.10
C TYR A 289 -6.86 9.25 -30.27
N CYS A 290 -6.43 9.85 -29.16
CA CYS A 290 -5.16 10.54 -29.10
C CYS A 290 -4.01 9.56 -29.33
N GLN A 291 -3.03 9.96 -30.15
CA GLN A 291 -1.73 9.31 -30.18
C GLN A 291 -1.06 9.37 -28.79
N VAL A 292 -0.55 8.22 -28.36
CA VAL A 292 0.01 8.00 -27.03
C VAL A 292 1.27 7.15 -27.12
N GLU A 293 2.09 7.22 -26.08
CA GLU A 293 3.30 6.43 -25.95
C GLU A 293 3.31 5.70 -24.60
N ILE A 294 3.62 4.40 -24.64
CA ILE A 294 3.81 3.57 -23.44
C ILE A 294 5.24 3.76 -22.94
N PHE A 295 5.42 4.06 -21.66
CA PHE A 295 6.74 4.29 -21.07
C PHE A 295 6.87 3.65 -19.69
N ARG A 296 8.10 3.35 -19.25
CA ARG A 296 8.35 2.76 -17.94
C ARG A 296 8.47 3.84 -16.86
N THR A 297 7.54 3.83 -15.91
CA THR A 297 7.62 4.66 -14.70
C THR A 297 8.60 4.05 -13.70
N LEU A 298 8.99 4.84 -12.69
CA LEU A 298 9.89 4.37 -11.64
C LEU A 298 9.21 3.35 -10.70
N SER A 299 8.05 3.70 -10.13
CA SER A 299 7.43 2.96 -9.02
C SER A 299 6.02 2.43 -9.29
N ARG A 300 5.44 2.71 -10.47
CA ARG A 300 4.05 2.39 -10.83
C ARG A 300 3.94 1.46 -12.05
N GLY A 301 5.03 0.76 -12.40
CA GLY A 301 5.04 -0.09 -13.58
C GLY A 301 5.11 0.70 -14.89
N TRP A 302 4.36 0.25 -15.89
CA TRP A 302 4.23 0.90 -17.19
C TRP A 302 3.14 1.97 -17.16
N GLY A 303 3.41 3.14 -17.73
CA GLY A 303 2.51 4.27 -17.83
C GLY A 303 2.21 4.64 -19.28
N LEU A 304 1.26 5.55 -19.47
CA LEU A 304 0.88 6.11 -20.77
C LEU A 304 1.07 7.62 -20.77
N ARG A 305 1.62 8.20 -21.83
CA ARG A 305 1.76 9.66 -21.99
C ARG A 305 1.26 10.13 -23.36
N CYS A 306 0.80 11.37 -23.45
CA CYS A 306 0.42 11.96 -24.73
C CYS A 306 1.66 12.39 -25.53
N VAL A 307 1.56 12.37 -26.86
CA VAL A 307 2.64 12.84 -27.75
C VAL A 307 2.41 14.26 -28.29
N HIS A 308 1.18 14.78 -28.12
CA HIS A 308 0.76 16.12 -28.51
C HIS A 308 -0.10 16.74 -27.41
N ASP A 309 -0.33 18.04 -27.50
CA ASP A 309 -1.19 18.76 -26.57
C ASP A 309 -2.65 18.31 -26.70
N ILE A 310 -3.28 17.98 -25.58
CA ILE A 310 -4.70 17.61 -25.50
C ILE A 310 -5.46 18.75 -24.84
N LYS A 311 -6.57 19.18 -25.45
CA LYS A 311 -7.44 20.21 -24.87
C LYS A 311 -8.38 19.63 -23.82
N LYS A 312 -8.75 20.45 -22.83
CA LYS A 312 -9.77 20.13 -21.83
C LYS A 312 -11.05 19.65 -22.52
N GLY A 313 -11.63 18.58 -22.00
CA GLY A 313 -12.82 17.92 -22.56
C GLY A 313 -12.53 17.01 -23.77
N GLY A 314 -11.28 16.98 -24.26
CA GLY A 314 -10.88 16.15 -25.38
C GLY A 314 -11.03 14.66 -25.07
N PHE A 315 -11.52 13.90 -26.06
CA PHE A 315 -11.60 12.44 -26.00
C PHE A 315 -10.21 11.84 -26.18
N VAL A 316 -9.71 11.15 -25.16
CA VAL A 316 -8.34 10.64 -25.11
C VAL A 316 -8.27 9.23 -25.68
N ASN A 317 -9.03 8.30 -25.09
CA ASN A 317 -9.10 6.91 -25.51
C ASN A 317 -10.38 6.28 -24.95
N GLU A 318 -10.67 5.06 -25.38
CA GLU A 318 -11.69 4.22 -24.77
C GLU A 318 -11.05 3.18 -23.85
N TYR A 319 -11.68 2.85 -22.73
CA TYR A 319 -11.26 1.73 -21.90
C TYR A 319 -11.88 0.42 -22.42
N VAL A 320 -11.07 -0.42 -23.07
CA VAL A 320 -11.53 -1.63 -23.76
C VAL A 320 -10.90 -2.87 -23.15
N GLY A 321 -11.70 -3.94 -23.01
CA GLY A 321 -11.25 -5.21 -22.46
C GLY A 321 -12.19 -6.39 -22.76
N GLU A 322 -11.97 -7.49 -22.05
CA GLU A 322 -12.98 -8.54 -21.94
C GLU A 322 -14.10 -8.07 -21.02
N VAL A 323 -15.37 -8.27 -21.40
CA VAL A 323 -16.51 -7.95 -20.53
C VAL A 323 -16.95 -9.23 -19.86
N ILE A 324 -16.79 -9.27 -18.55
CA ILE A 324 -17.03 -10.42 -17.67
C ILE A 324 -18.12 -10.09 -16.65
N ASP A 325 -18.74 -11.12 -16.08
CA ASP A 325 -19.65 -10.99 -14.96
C ASP A 325 -18.90 -10.98 -13.60
N GLU A 326 -19.64 -10.77 -12.51
CA GLU A 326 -19.06 -10.71 -11.16
C GLU A 326 -18.45 -12.04 -10.71
N GLU A 327 -19.00 -13.17 -11.16
CA GLU A 327 -18.52 -14.52 -10.83
C GLU A 327 -17.14 -14.78 -11.43
N GLU A 328 -16.98 -14.50 -12.72
CA GLU A 328 -15.70 -14.58 -13.42
C GLU A 328 -14.71 -13.55 -12.86
N CYS A 329 -15.15 -12.34 -12.54
CA CYS A 329 -14.29 -11.32 -11.92
C CYS A 329 -13.69 -11.80 -10.59
N ARG A 330 -14.53 -12.36 -9.70
CA ARG A 330 -14.07 -12.91 -8.42
C ARG A 330 -13.08 -14.05 -8.61
N THR A 331 -13.34 -14.91 -9.59
CA THR A 331 -12.45 -16.04 -9.94
C THR A 331 -11.07 -15.55 -10.38
N ARG A 332 -11.02 -14.53 -11.26
CA ARG A 332 -9.75 -13.94 -11.72
C ARG A 332 -8.99 -13.23 -10.60
N ILE A 333 -9.67 -12.51 -9.71
CA ILE A 333 -9.03 -11.86 -8.55
C ILE A 333 -8.43 -12.90 -7.61
N LYS A 334 -9.17 -13.98 -7.32
CA LYS A 334 -8.67 -15.07 -6.46
C LYS A 334 -7.42 -15.72 -7.07
N HIS A 335 -7.47 -16.03 -8.37
CA HIS A 335 -6.31 -16.58 -9.08
C HIS A 335 -5.10 -15.62 -9.03
N ALA A 336 -5.33 -14.32 -9.24
CA ALA A 336 -4.26 -13.31 -9.15
C ALA A 336 -3.63 -13.26 -7.75
N GLN A 337 -4.44 -13.34 -6.69
CA GLN A 337 -3.97 -13.37 -5.30
C GLN A 337 -3.16 -14.63 -4.99
N GLU A 338 -3.63 -15.81 -5.41
CA GLU A 338 -2.94 -17.08 -5.21
C GLU A 338 -1.58 -17.15 -5.94
N ASN A 339 -1.44 -16.42 -7.04
CA ASN A 339 -0.23 -16.38 -7.87
C ASN A 339 0.61 -15.11 -7.67
N ASN A 340 0.34 -14.31 -6.63
CA ASN A 340 1.05 -13.06 -6.32
C ASN A 340 1.11 -12.06 -7.49
N ILE A 341 0.05 -11.98 -8.29
CA ILE A 341 -0.10 -11.02 -9.39
C ILE A 341 -0.67 -9.71 -8.82
N GLY A 342 0.16 -8.67 -8.79
CA GLY A 342 -0.19 -7.38 -8.18
C GLY A 342 -0.81 -6.32 -9.11
N ASN A 343 -1.01 -6.62 -10.40
CA ASN A 343 -1.57 -5.66 -11.36
C ASN A 343 -3.01 -6.04 -11.75
N PHE A 344 -3.96 -5.15 -11.46
CA PHE A 344 -5.39 -5.33 -11.75
C PHE A 344 -5.86 -4.32 -12.80
N TYR A 345 -6.68 -4.79 -13.74
CA TYR A 345 -7.15 -4.02 -14.91
C TYR A 345 -8.68 -4.10 -15.06
N MET A 346 -9.38 -4.27 -13.93
CA MET A 346 -10.83 -4.41 -13.89
C MET A 346 -11.48 -3.03 -13.69
N LEU A 347 -12.54 -2.73 -14.44
CA LEU A 347 -13.31 -1.50 -14.33
C LEU A 347 -14.81 -1.80 -14.50
N THR A 348 -15.62 -1.44 -13.51
CA THR A 348 -17.07 -1.71 -13.52
C THR A 348 -17.82 -0.86 -14.56
N LEU A 349 -18.43 -1.52 -15.55
CA LEU A 349 -19.23 -0.87 -16.59
C LEU A 349 -20.62 -0.51 -16.07
N ASP A 350 -21.38 -1.51 -15.60
CA ASP A 350 -22.68 -1.39 -14.93
C ASP A 350 -22.95 -2.65 -14.10
N LYS A 351 -24.22 -2.90 -13.72
CA LYS A 351 -24.58 -4.03 -12.88
C LYS A 351 -24.31 -5.34 -13.62
N ASP A 352 -23.49 -6.22 -13.03
CA ASP A 352 -23.08 -7.50 -13.59
C ASP A 352 -22.21 -7.44 -14.87
N ARG A 353 -21.65 -6.26 -15.23
CA ARG A 353 -20.69 -6.15 -16.35
C ARG A 353 -19.44 -5.39 -15.92
N ILE A 354 -18.30 -6.07 -16.03
CA ILE A 354 -16.98 -5.55 -15.65
C ILE A 354 -16.05 -5.70 -16.85
N ILE A 355 -15.31 -4.64 -17.17
CA ILE A 355 -14.27 -4.67 -18.22
C ILE A 355 -12.96 -5.10 -17.57
N ASP A 356 -12.37 -6.20 -18.02
CA ASP A 356 -11.02 -6.66 -17.67
C ASP A 356 -10.07 -6.45 -18.86
N ALA A 357 -9.21 -5.45 -18.76
CA ALA A 357 -8.18 -5.13 -19.76
C ALA A 357 -6.85 -5.88 -19.54
N GLY A 358 -6.82 -6.88 -18.65
CA GLY A 358 -5.65 -7.65 -18.30
C GLY A 358 -5.17 -8.53 -19.47
N PRO A 359 -5.94 -9.55 -19.89
CA PRO A 359 -5.56 -10.45 -20.98
C PRO A 359 -5.65 -9.81 -22.37
N LYS A 360 -6.73 -9.04 -22.59
CA LYS A 360 -7.02 -8.35 -23.86
C LYS A 360 -7.42 -6.92 -23.54
N GLY A 361 -6.84 -5.94 -24.24
CA GLY A 361 -7.19 -4.54 -24.07
C GLY A 361 -6.54 -3.66 -25.12
N ASN A 362 -6.60 -2.34 -24.94
CA ASN A 362 -5.88 -1.36 -25.75
C ASN A 362 -4.85 -0.60 -24.89
N GLU A 363 -4.34 0.51 -25.40
CA GLU A 363 -3.33 1.34 -24.72
C GLU A 363 -3.83 1.93 -23.39
N ALA A 364 -5.15 2.12 -23.22
CA ALA A 364 -5.75 2.69 -22.01
C ALA A 364 -5.45 1.88 -20.74
N ARG A 365 -5.14 0.58 -20.87
CA ARG A 365 -4.74 -0.28 -19.75
C ARG A 365 -3.46 0.19 -19.02
N PHE A 366 -2.66 1.04 -19.67
CA PHE A 366 -1.42 1.60 -19.12
C PHE A 366 -1.61 2.97 -18.46
N MET A 367 -2.82 3.53 -18.42
CA MET A 367 -3.07 4.78 -17.70
C MET A 367 -3.10 4.52 -16.21
N ASN A 368 -2.15 5.11 -15.48
CA ASN A 368 -2.00 4.92 -14.05
C ASN A 368 -3.03 5.70 -13.22
N HIS A 369 -3.19 5.28 -11.97
CA HIS A 369 -3.93 6.01 -10.96
C HIS A 369 -3.21 7.31 -10.55
N SER A 370 -3.98 8.38 -10.37
CA SER A 370 -3.58 9.57 -9.62
C SER A 370 -4.73 10.09 -8.75
N CYS A 371 -4.40 10.53 -7.53
CA CYS A 371 -5.32 11.28 -6.65
C CYS A 371 -5.56 12.73 -7.11
N GLN A 372 -4.71 13.22 -8.01
CA GLN A 372 -4.86 14.48 -8.74
C GLN A 372 -4.69 14.19 -10.24
N PRO A 373 -5.71 13.57 -10.86
CA PRO A 373 -5.60 13.13 -12.25
C PRO A 373 -5.75 14.29 -13.23
N ASN A 374 -5.32 14.06 -14.47
CA ASN A 374 -5.56 14.95 -15.61
C ASN A 374 -6.61 14.39 -16.59
N CYS A 375 -7.04 13.14 -16.41
CA CYS A 375 -8.15 12.54 -17.13
C CYS A 375 -9.22 11.99 -16.17
N GLU A 376 -10.43 11.83 -16.67
CA GLU A 376 -11.53 11.15 -15.98
C GLU A 376 -12.17 10.09 -16.88
N THR A 377 -12.83 9.12 -16.26
CA THR A 377 -13.67 8.14 -16.93
C THR A 377 -15.09 8.66 -17.04
N GLN A 378 -15.70 8.51 -18.21
CA GLN A 378 -17.11 8.86 -18.44
C GLN A 378 -17.82 7.67 -19.10
N LYS A 379 -19.01 7.34 -18.60
CA LYS A 379 -19.89 6.32 -19.17
C LYS A 379 -20.75 6.95 -20.25
N TRP A 380 -20.61 6.46 -21.48
CA TRP A 380 -21.35 6.94 -22.65
C TRP A 380 -22.25 5.84 -23.18
N THR A 381 -23.43 6.23 -23.68
CA THR A 381 -24.32 5.31 -24.42
C THR A 381 -24.00 5.40 -25.91
N VAL A 382 -23.57 4.29 -26.49
CA VAL A 382 -23.14 4.17 -27.88
C VAL A 382 -23.91 3.02 -28.53
N ASN A 383 -24.78 3.32 -29.50
CA ASN A 383 -25.66 2.34 -30.17
C ASN A 383 -26.45 1.46 -29.19
N GLY A 384 -26.91 2.04 -28.07
CA GLY A 384 -27.68 1.34 -27.04
C GLY A 384 -26.85 0.62 -25.97
N ASP A 385 -25.53 0.56 -26.11
CA ASP A 385 -24.66 -0.05 -25.09
C ASP A 385 -23.85 0.98 -24.32
N THR A 386 -23.53 0.66 -23.06
CA THR A 386 -22.65 1.46 -22.22
C THR A 386 -21.20 1.23 -22.63
N ARG A 387 -20.43 2.31 -22.80
CA ARG A 387 -18.98 2.28 -23.05
C ARG A 387 -18.27 3.27 -22.12
N VAL A 388 -16.99 3.02 -21.83
CA VAL A 388 -16.19 3.88 -20.94
C VAL A 388 -15.16 4.64 -21.76
N GLY A 389 -15.33 5.95 -21.84
CA GLY A 389 -14.37 6.85 -22.47
C GLY A 389 -13.49 7.55 -21.43
N LEU A 390 -12.27 7.89 -21.82
CA LEU A 390 -11.35 8.71 -21.06
C LEU A 390 -11.30 10.11 -21.66
N PHE A 391 -11.52 11.12 -20.82
CA PHE A 391 -11.61 12.52 -21.23
C PHE A 391 -10.66 13.39 -20.42
N ALA A 392 -10.10 14.42 -21.04
CA ALA A 392 -9.18 15.34 -20.38
C ALA A 392 -9.93 16.30 -19.43
N LEU A 393 -9.49 16.40 -18.17
CA LEU A 393 -10.05 17.33 -17.17
C LEU A 393 -9.52 18.76 -17.34
N THR A 394 -8.32 18.89 -17.91
CA THR A 394 -7.60 20.14 -18.14
C THR A 394 -6.93 20.10 -19.52
N ASP A 395 -6.35 21.21 -19.95
CA ASP A 395 -5.37 21.16 -21.04
C ASP A 395 -4.14 20.36 -20.55
N ILE A 396 -3.63 19.45 -21.40
CA ILE A 396 -2.54 18.52 -21.09
C ILE A 396 -1.43 18.71 -22.13
N PRO A 397 -0.25 19.23 -21.76
CA PRO A 397 0.86 19.39 -22.69
C PRO A 397 1.43 18.06 -23.18
N ALA A 398 2.00 18.04 -24.39
CA ALA A 398 2.76 16.94 -24.96
C ALA A 398 3.82 16.38 -23.98
N GLY A 399 3.96 15.06 -23.93
CA GLY A 399 4.91 14.35 -23.07
C GLY A 399 4.42 14.12 -21.63
N THR A 400 3.26 14.66 -21.26
CA THR A 400 2.68 14.49 -19.92
C THR A 400 2.07 13.10 -19.75
N GLU A 401 2.31 12.45 -18.60
CA GLU A 401 1.66 11.18 -18.25
C GLU A 401 0.14 11.38 -18.12
N LEU A 402 -0.62 10.49 -18.76
CA LEU A 402 -2.07 10.45 -18.69
C LEU A 402 -2.49 9.56 -17.52
N THR A 403 -3.24 10.15 -16.59
CA THR A 403 -3.66 9.48 -15.35
C THR A 403 -5.14 9.76 -15.09
N PHE A 404 -5.83 8.80 -14.48
CA PHE A 404 -7.19 9.01 -14.01
C PHE A 404 -7.36 8.49 -12.58
N ASN A 405 -8.37 8.97 -11.87
CA ASN A 405 -8.66 8.44 -10.56
C ASN A 405 -9.45 7.14 -10.69
N TYR A 406 -8.82 6.03 -10.33
CA TYR A 406 -9.42 4.69 -10.38
C TYR A 406 -10.72 4.55 -9.55
N ASN A 407 -10.95 5.41 -8.55
CA ASN A 407 -12.09 5.29 -7.62
C ASN A 407 -12.22 3.86 -7.05
N LEU A 408 -13.36 3.54 -6.43
CA LEU A 408 -13.74 2.16 -6.05
C LEU A 408 -14.16 1.31 -7.26
N GLU A 409 -13.96 1.78 -8.50
CA GLU A 409 -14.35 1.07 -9.72
C GLU A 409 -13.32 0.02 -10.14
N CYS A 410 -12.09 0.10 -9.61
CA CYS A 410 -11.04 -0.88 -9.85
C CYS A 410 -10.94 -1.92 -8.73
N LEU A 411 -11.52 -3.10 -8.99
CA LEU A 411 -11.55 -4.24 -8.07
C LEU A 411 -10.14 -4.86 -7.88
N GLY A 412 -9.81 -5.25 -6.65
CA GLY A 412 -8.56 -5.95 -6.31
C GLY A 412 -7.43 -5.09 -5.71
N ASN A 413 -7.51 -3.76 -5.79
CA ASN A 413 -6.44 -2.84 -5.38
C ASN A 413 -6.52 -2.29 -3.94
N GLY A 414 -7.55 -2.65 -3.16
CA GLY A 414 -7.90 -1.99 -1.88
C GLY A 414 -6.86 -2.04 -0.75
N LYS A 415 -5.71 -2.71 -0.94
CA LYS A 415 -4.59 -2.77 0.02
C LYS A 415 -3.28 -2.18 -0.53
N THR A 416 -3.28 -1.68 -1.77
CA THR A 416 -2.06 -1.21 -2.44
C THR A 416 -1.78 0.24 -2.10
N VAL A 417 -0.57 0.56 -1.62
CA VAL A 417 -0.15 1.93 -1.30
C VAL A 417 -0.06 2.77 -2.58
N CYS A 418 -0.66 3.96 -2.54
CA CYS A 418 -0.67 4.90 -3.66
C CYS A 418 0.66 5.63 -3.80
N LYS A 419 1.35 5.39 -4.92
CA LYS A 419 2.63 6.03 -5.28
C LYS A 419 2.45 7.14 -6.35
N CYS A 420 1.29 7.83 -6.38
CA CYS A 420 1.00 8.86 -7.40
C CYS A 420 1.79 10.16 -7.23
N GLY A 421 2.27 10.45 -6.01
CA GLY A 421 3.06 11.66 -5.71
C GLY A 421 2.26 12.96 -5.56
N ALA A 422 0.93 12.92 -5.69
CA ALA A 422 0.08 14.09 -5.51
C ALA A 422 0.07 14.56 -4.04
N SER A 423 -0.01 15.88 -3.81
CA SER A 423 -0.03 16.47 -2.47
C SER A 423 -1.29 16.13 -1.68
N ASN A 424 -2.39 15.84 -2.38
CA ASN A 424 -3.67 15.40 -1.83
C ASN A 424 -3.84 13.87 -1.82
N CYS A 425 -2.75 13.10 -1.96
CA CYS A 425 -2.80 11.64 -2.05
C CYS A 425 -3.56 11.03 -0.85
N SER A 426 -4.48 10.10 -1.14
CA SER A 426 -5.24 9.37 -0.12
C SER A 426 -4.42 8.27 0.58
N GLY A 427 -3.22 7.96 0.08
CA GLY A 427 -2.31 6.96 0.64
C GLY A 427 -2.52 5.54 0.08
N PHE A 428 -3.72 5.21 -0.40
CA PHE A 428 -4.05 3.88 -0.93
C PHE A 428 -4.85 3.98 -2.24
N LEU A 429 -4.65 3.01 -3.15
CA LEU A 429 -5.44 2.93 -4.37
C LEU A 429 -6.89 2.64 -4.01
N GLY A 430 -7.82 3.44 -4.55
CA GLY A 430 -9.26 3.27 -4.33
C GLY A 430 -9.85 4.07 -3.16
N VAL A 431 -9.02 4.76 -2.37
CA VAL A 431 -9.52 5.67 -1.31
C VAL A 431 -9.69 7.09 -1.86
N ARG A 432 -10.82 7.73 -1.56
CA ARG A 432 -11.09 9.10 -2.02
C ARG A 432 -10.14 10.11 -1.35
N PRO A 433 -9.50 11.01 -2.12
CA PRO A 433 -8.70 12.12 -1.58
C PRO A 433 -9.51 13.01 -0.63
N LYS A 434 -8.91 13.45 0.48
CA LYS A 434 -9.50 14.50 1.33
C LYS A 434 -9.38 15.84 0.59
N ASN A 435 -10.49 16.36 0.07
CA ASN A 435 -10.50 17.68 -0.58
C ASN A 435 -10.22 18.78 0.47
N ASN A 436 -9.05 19.42 0.38
CA ASN A 436 -8.86 20.76 0.94
C ASN A 436 -9.42 21.77 -0.08
N PRO A 437 -10.28 22.73 0.31
CA PRO A 437 -10.68 23.78 -0.59
C PRO A 437 -9.47 24.62 -1.02
N SER A 438 -9.48 25.06 -2.27
CA SER A 438 -8.42 25.85 -2.91
C SER A 438 -8.15 27.17 -2.17
N SER A 439 -6.90 27.61 -2.23
CA SER A 439 -6.33 28.75 -1.50
C SER A 439 -6.91 30.13 -1.84
N ASP A 440 -7.82 30.24 -2.81
CA ASP A 440 -8.23 31.52 -3.40
C ASP A 440 -9.44 32.19 -2.72
N ASP A 441 -10.04 31.58 -1.69
CA ASP A 441 -11.23 32.15 -1.00
C ASP A 441 -10.94 32.68 0.43
N LYS A 442 -9.67 32.90 0.79
CA LYS A 442 -9.28 33.47 2.10
C LYS A 442 -9.39 35.00 2.19
N GLY A 443 -9.66 35.70 1.07
CA GLY A 443 -9.65 37.17 1.00
C GLY A 443 -10.91 37.89 1.53
N ARG A 444 -12.06 37.21 1.66
CA ARG A 444 -13.35 37.88 1.93
C ARG A 444 -13.93 37.76 3.34
N LYS A 445 -13.33 36.98 4.25
CA LYS A 445 -13.90 36.72 5.59
C LYS A 445 -13.23 37.49 6.76
N LEU A 446 -12.24 38.35 6.49
CA LEU A 446 -11.46 39.04 7.53
C LEU A 446 -12.03 40.40 8.02
N LYS A 447 -13.21 40.84 7.54
CA LYS A 447 -13.78 42.16 7.93
C LYS A 447 -15.06 42.14 8.77
N LYS A 448 -15.51 41.00 9.32
CA LYS A 448 -16.80 40.96 10.05
C LYS A 448 -16.81 40.25 11.41
N LYS A 449 -15.68 40.19 12.12
CA LYS A 449 -15.64 39.74 13.52
C LYS A 449 -14.73 40.60 14.39
N SER A 450 -15.06 41.89 14.49
CA SER A 450 -14.56 42.77 15.56
C SER A 450 -15.77 43.37 16.28
N GLN A 451 -16.40 42.58 17.14
CA GLN A 451 -17.19 43.00 18.32
C GLN A 451 -17.87 41.77 18.93
N MET A 452 -17.28 41.18 19.98
CA MET A 452 -17.88 40.98 21.31
C MET A 452 -17.08 39.96 22.12
N LYS A 453 -16.86 40.35 23.37
CA LYS A 453 -16.05 39.71 24.41
C LYS A 453 -16.65 38.39 24.91
N ARG A 454 -15.73 37.46 25.20
CA ARG A 454 -15.65 36.50 26.32
C ARG A 454 -16.97 35.86 26.84
N LYS A 455 -17.09 34.55 26.60
CA LYS A 455 -17.38 33.58 27.67
C LYS A 455 -16.70 32.24 27.36
N SER A 456 -15.99 31.72 28.34
CA SER A 456 -15.27 30.46 28.31
C SER A 456 -16.23 29.28 28.39
N GLN A 457 -16.15 28.36 27.43
CA GLN A 457 -16.40 26.93 27.64
C GLN A 457 -15.69 26.19 26.51
N GLN A 458 -14.77 25.30 26.89
CA GLN A 458 -14.17 24.31 26.00
C GLN A 458 -15.30 23.41 25.48
N GLU A 459 -15.76 23.64 24.25
CA GLU A 459 -16.48 22.62 23.51
C GLU A 459 -15.45 21.72 22.82
N VAL A 460 -15.30 20.52 23.37
CA VAL A 460 -14.66 19.38 22.73
C VAL A 460 -15.39 19.13 21.41
N ILE A 461 -14.74 19.36 20.29
CA ILE A 461 -15.22 18.92 18.97
C ILE A 461 -15.23 17.39 19.02
N LYS A 462 -16.42 16.79 19.14
CA LYS A 462 -16.60 15.34 19.08
C LYS A 462 -16.36 14.88 17.65
N GLU A 463 -15.28 14.14 17.43
CA GLU A 463 -15.13 13.27 16.27
C GLU A 463 -16.25 12.22 16.32
N ARG A 464 -17.04 12.14 15.24
CA ARG A 464 -18.12 11.16 15.07
C ARG A 464 -17.71 10.24 13.93
N GLU A 465 -18.19 9.00 13.98
CA GLU A 465 -17.93 8.04 12.91
C GLU A 465 -18.63 8.50 11.61
N ASP A 466 -18.01 8.25 10.46
CA ASP A 466 -18.52 8.62 9.13
C ASP A 466 -19.29 7.46 8.45
N GLU A 467 -19.27 6.27 9.06
CA GLU A 467 -19.85 5.02 8.57
C GLU A 467 -21.03 4.58 9.46
N CYS A 468 -22.10 4.07 8.84
CA CYS A 468 -23.24 3.55 9.56
C CYS A 468 -22.84 2.34 10.43
N PHE A 469 -23.01 2.43 11.74
CA PHE A 469 -22.63 1.36 12.67
C PHE A 469 -23.44 0.07 12.50
N SER A 470 -24.54 0.10 11.74
CA SER A 470 -25.35 -1.09 11.46
C SER A 470 -24.96 -1.84 10.19
N CYS A 471 -24.46 -1.17 9.15
CA CYS A 471 -24.15 -1.82 7.88
C CYS A 471 -22.70 -1.61 7.41
N GLY A 472 -21.94 -0.73 8.05
CA GLY A 472 -20.57 -0.39 7.67
C GLY A 472 -20.47 0.55 6.45
N ASP A 473 -21.59 0.92 5.82
CA ASP A 473 -21.56 1.78 4.64
C ASP A 473 -21.59 3.28 4.99
N GLY A 474 -20.86 4.08 4.21
CA GLY A 474 -20.96 5.54 4.24
C GLY A 474 -22.28 6.06 3.63
N GLY A 475 -22.59 7.33 3.83
CA GLY A 475 -23.75 7.97 3.18
C GLY A 475 -24.50 8.93 4.10
N GLN A 476 -25.80 9.12 3.86
CA GLN A 476 -26.61 10.07 4.60
C GLN A 476 -27.02 9.50 5.98
N VAL A 477 -26.12 9.62 6.96
CA VAL A 477 -26.29 9.07 8.31
C VAL A 477 -26.96 10.05 9.29
N VAL A 478 -27.54 9.50 10.35
CA VAL A 478 -28.15 10.17 11.51
C VAL A 478 -27.24 9.96 12.71
N SER A 479 -26.86 11.06 13.37
CA SER A 479 -25.92 11.02 14.50
C SER A 479 -26.64 10.88 15.85
N CYS A 480 -26.16 9.99 16.72
CA CYS A 480 -26.62 9.91 18.11
C CYS A 480 -26.30 11.21 18.87
N LYS A 481 -27.26 11.76 19.61
CA LYS A 481 -27.07 12.99 20.40
C LYS A 481 -26.70 12.75 21.87
N ARG A 482 -26.55 11.49 22.29
CA ARG A 482 -26.10 11.16 23.65
C ARG A 482 -24.65 11.63 23.89
N PRO A 483 -24.33 12.24 25.03
CA PRO A 483 -22.97 12.67 25.31
C PRO A 483 -21.97 11.50 25.30
N GLY A 484 -20.89 11.62 24.51
CA GLY A 484 -19.82 10.61 24.44
C GLY A 484 -20.04 9.51 23.40
N CYS A 485 -21.22 9.44 22.76
CA CYS A 485 -21.49 8.44 21.72
C CYS A 485 -21.01 8.91 20.34
N PRO A 486 -20.05 8.22 19.69
CA PRO A 486 -19.57 8.57 18.36
C PRO A 486 -20.46 8.01 17.22
N LYS A 487 -21.41 7.11 17.55
CA LYS A 487 -22.13 6.28 16.57
C LYS A 487 -23.10 7.06 15.68
N VAL A 488 -23.13 6.65 14.42
CA VAL A 488 -24.03 7.16 13.37
C VAL A 488 -24.70 5.99 12.65
N TYR A 489 -25.90 6.20 12.09
CA TYR A 489 -26.70 5.15 11.46
C TYR A 489 -27.47 5.69 10.26
N HIS A 490 -27.74 4.90 9.22
CA HIS A 490 -28.79 5.28 8.26
C HIS A 490 -30.16 5.22 8.94
N ALA A 491 -31.07 6.11 8.55
CA ALA A 491 -32.46 6.06 9.04
C ALA A 491 -33.11 4.71 8.67
N ASP A 492 -32.84 4.22 7.46
CA ASP A 492 -33.38 2.96 6.95
C ASP A 492 -32.84 1.74 7.69
N CYS A 493 -31.54 1.72 8.05
CA CYS A 493 -30.95 0.65 8.87
C CYS A 493 -31.55 0.53 10.27
N LEU A 494 -32.25 1.57 10.73
CA LEU A 494 -32.96 1.60 12.01
C LEU A 494 -34.48 1.51 11.84
N ASN A 495 -34.96 1.17 10.64
CA ASN A 495 -36.39 1.15 10.30
C ASN A 495 -37.12 2.48 10.61
N LEU A 496 -36.40 3.61 10.58
CA LEU A 496 -36.98 4.93 10.80
C LEU A 496 -37.58 5.45 9.50
N THR A 497 -38.91 5.49 9.42
CA THR A 497 -39.63 5.99 8.24
C THR A 497 -39.42 7.49 7.96
N LYS A 498 -38.92 8.25 8.94
CA LYS A 498 -38.53 9.66 8.82
C LYS A 498 -37.31 9.95 9.69
N ARG A 499 -36.49 10.91 9.25
CA ARG A 499 -35.35 11.41 10.03
C ARG A 499 -35.83 11.98 11.37
N PRO A 500 -35.26 11.56 12.50
CA PRO A 500 -35.59 12.13 13.80
C PRO A 500 -35.29 13.63 13.85
N ALA A 501 -36.30 14.43 14.18
CA ALA A 501 -36.12 15.84 14.49
C ALA A 501 -35.86 16.00 16.00
N GLY A 502 -34.78 16.69 16.37
CA GLY A 502 -34.45 16.98 17.77
C GLY A 502 -33.43 16.02 18.40
N ARG A 503 -33.56 15.79 19.72
CA ARG A 503 -32.62 15.00 20.52
C ARG A 503 -32.95 13.51 20.39
N TRP A 504 -32.27 12.84 19.46
CA TRP A 504 -32.40 11.40 19.22
C TRP A 504 -31.18 10.63 19.77
N GLU A 505 -31.44 9.52 20.43
CA GLU A 505 -30.43 8.59 20.97
C GLU A 505 -30.52 7.26 20.22
N CYS A 506 -29.37 6.65 19.94
CA CYS A 506 -29.30 5.40 19.18
C CYS A 506 -29.64 4.17 20.02
N PRO A 507 -30.07 3.05 19.39
CA PRO A 507 -30.43 1.81 20.09
C PRO A 507 -29.30 1.20 20.91
N TRP A 508 -28.04 1.50 20.59
CA TRP A 508 -26.85 1.04 21.33
C TRP A 508 -26.80 1.44 22.81
N HIS A 509 -27.78 2.19 23.31
CA HIS A 509 -27.92 2.55 24.72
C HIS A 509 -29.07 1.84 25.43
N GLN A 510 -29.79 0.95 24.74
CA GLN A 510 -30.95 0.24 25.25
C GLN A 510 -30.74 -1.26 25.09
N CYS A 511 -30.99 -2.01 26.16
CA CYS A 511 -30.88 -3.45 26.15
C CYS A 511 -31.85 -4.07 25.15
N ASP A 512 -31.35 -4.91 24.24
CA ASP A 512 -32.15 -5.53 23.18
C ASP A 512 -33.28 -6.44 23.73
N LEU A 513 -33.12 -6.96 24.95
CA LEU A 513 -34.09 -7.87 25.57
C LEU A 513 -35.16 -7.18 26.41
N CYS A 514 -34.83 -6.08 27.10
CA CYS A 514 -35.76 -5.44 28.05
C CYS A 514 -35.92 -3.92 27.90
N GLY A 515 -35.17 -3.29 26.98
CA GLY A 515 -35.22 -1.85 26.72
C GLY A 515 -34.63 -0.96 27.82
N GLN A 516 -34.15 -1.54 28.93
CA GLN A 516 -33.46 -0.83 30.02
C GLN A 516 -32.10 -0.27 29.54
N GLU A 517 -31.52 0.65 30.31
CA GLU A 517 -30.22 1.23 29.99
C GLU A 517 -29.12 0.16 29.85
N ALA A 518 -28.47 0.12 28.68
CA ALA A 518 -27.42 -0.84 28.41
C ALA A 518 -26.13 -0.48 29.16
N ALA A 519 -25.46 -1.51 29.70
CA ALA A 519 -24.22 -1.39 30.46
C ALA A 519 -23.03 -2.06 29.75
N SER A 520 -23.29 -2.91 28.78
CA SER A 520 -22.29 -3.63 28.00
C SER A 520 -22.75 -3.71 26.55
N PHE A 521 -21.82 -3.58 25.61
CA PHE A 521 -22.14 -3.32 24.21
C PHE A 521 -21.28 -4.17 23.29
N CYS A 522 -21.86 -4.69 22.22
CA CYS A 522 -21.07 -5.25 21.13
C CYS A 522 -20.29 -4.13 20.43
N GLU A 523 -19.01 -4.35 20.15
CA GLU A 523 -18.16 -3.40 19.43
C GLU A 523 -18.36 -3.46 17.91
N MET A 524 -19.00 -4.52 17.41
CA MET A 524 -19.14 -4.83 15.98
C MET A 524 -20.54 -4.56 15.43
N CYS A 525 -21.55 -4.49 16.29
CA CYS A 525 -22.93 -4.26 15.88
C CYS A 525 -23.73 -3.47 16.93
N PRO A 526 -24.95 -3.03 16.60
CA PRO A 526 -25.77 -2.22 17.50
C PRO A 526 -26.27 -2.94 18.76
N SER A 527 -26.06 -4.26 18.90
CA SER A 527 -26.55 -5.02 20.04
C SER A 527 -25.93 -4.59 21.35
N SER A 528 -26.78 -4.40 22.35
CA SER A 528 -26.38 -3.98 23.68
C SER A 528 -27.24 -4.60 24.77
N TYR A 529 -26.67 -4.77 25.97
CA TYR A 529 -27.31 -5.50 27.06
C TYR A 529 -27.11 -4.78 28.41
N CYS A 530 -28.13 -4.86 29.27
CA CYS A 530 -28.03 -4.40 30.65
C CYS A 530 -27.22 -5.40 31.51
N VAL A 531 -26.93 -5.04 32.75
CA VAL A 531 -26.14 -5.88 33.67
C VAL A 531 -26.76 -7.26 33.89
N GLU A 532 -28.09 -7.37 33.89
CA GLU A 532 -28.82 -8.63 34.07
C GLU A 532 -28.82 -9.52 32.83
N HIS A 533 -28.65 -8.93 31.64
CA HIS A 533 -28.77 -9.63 30.35
C HIS A 533 -27.46 -9.78 29.57
N ARG A 534 -26.35 -9.23 30.07
CA ARG A 534 -25.05 -9.33 29.39
C ARG A 534 -24.44 -10.74 29.47
N ASP A 535 -24.72 -11.46 30.56
CA ASP A 535 -24.09 -12.74 30.85
C ASP A 535 -24.62 -13.80 29.89
N GLY A 536 -23.72 -14.37 29.08
CA GLY A 536 -24.08 -15.31 28.01
C GLY A 536 -24.53 -14.67 26.69
N MET A 537 -24.58 -13.34 26.61
CA MET A 537 -24.93 -12.60 25.39
C MET A 537 -23.75 -11.84 24.79
N LEU A 538 -22.77 -11.46 25.61
CA LEU A 538 -21.51 -10.84 25.18
C LEU A 538 -20.30 -11.63 25.67
N PHE A 539 -19.32 -11.78 24.79
CA PHE A 539 -18.10 -12.54 25.03
C PHE A 539 -16.88 -11.77 24.52
N ILE A 540 -15.72 -11.98 25.13
CA ILE A 540 -14.46 -11.47 24.60
C ILE A 540 -14.04 -12.42 23.47
N SER A 541 -14.11 -11.93 22.23
CA SER A 541 -13.73 -12.70 21.06
C SER A 541 -12.28 -13.17 21.18
N LYS A 542 -12.06 -14.48 21.02
CA LYS A 542 -10.72 -15.09 21.05
C LYS A 542 -9.89 -14.78 19.80
N LEU A 543 -10.49 -14.19 18.77
CA LEU A 543 -9.84 -13.85 17.49
C LEU A 543 -9.18 -12.47 17.52
N ASP A 544 -9.83 -11.48 18.14
CA ASP A 544 -9.40 -10.07 18.10
C ASP A 544 -9.47 -9.36 19.46
N GLY A 545 -9.93 -10.04 20.53
CA GLY A 545 -9.98 -9.51 21.89
C GLY A 545 -11.10 -8.50 22.16
N ARG A 546 -12.03 -8.29 21.21
CA ARG A 546 -13.13 -7.32 21.34
C ARG A 546 -14.37 -7.92 21.97
N LEU A 547 -15.15 -7.10 22.67
CA LEU A 547 -16.43 -7.53 23.25
C LEU A 547 -17.48 -7.68 22.13
N SER A 548 -17.93 -8.90 21.89
CA SER A 548 -18.76 -9.30 20.75
C SER A 548 -19.99 -10.08 21.20
N CYS A 549 -21.12 -9.93 20.49
CA CYS A 549 -22.30 -10.76 20.72
C CYS A 549 -22.18 -12.13 20.05
N SER A 550 -23.13 -13.03 20.33
CA SER A 550 -23.16 -14.39 19.79
C SER A 550 -23.20 -14.49 18.26
N GLU A 551 -23.67 -13.46 17.55
CA GLU A 551 -23.62 -13.41 16.08
C GLU A 551 -22.21 -13.17 15.53
N HIS A 552 -21.29 -12.69 16.38
CA HIS A 552 -19.92 -12.32 16.03
C HIS A 552 -18.87 -13.17 16.75
N ASP A 553 -19.27 -14.17 17.54
CA ASP A 553 -18.38 -15.16 18.12
C ASP A 553 -18.49 -16.50 17.38
N PRO A 554 -17.50 -16.88 16.55
CA PRO A 554 -17.54 -18.12 15.79
C PRO A 554 -17.26 -19.39 16.62
N CYS A 555 -16.93 -19.28 17.91
CA CYS A 555 -16.53 -20.43 18.73
C CYS A 555 -17.52 -20.82 19.84
N GLY A 556 -18.47 -19.95 20.19
CA GLY A 556 -19.41 -20.20 21.29
C GLY A 556 -18.75 -20.34 22.67
N PRO A 557 -19.53 -20.64 23.73
CA PRO A 557 -19.04 -20.62 25.12
C PRO A 557 -18.19 -21.83 25.54
N GLU A 558 -18.04 -22.87 24.70
CA GLU A 558 -17.30 -24.09 25.04
C GLU A 558 -15.80 -24.04 24.62
N PRO A 559 -14.90 -24.78 25.31
CA PRO A 559 -13.49 -24.86 24.95
C PRO A 559 -13.27 -25.71 23.67
N LEU A 560 -12.41 -25.23 22.78
CA LEU A 560 -12.09 -25.86 21.49
C LEU A 560 -11.27 -27.15 21.69
N GLU A 561 -11.70 -28.26 21.07
CA GLU A 561 -10.94 -29.52 21.06
C GLU A 561 -9.65 -29.43 20.20
N PRO A 562 -8.61 -30.23 20.50
CA PRO A 562 -7.26 -30.09 19.91
C PRO A 562 -7.20 -30.31 18.39
N ASP A 563 -8.10 -31.10 17.81
CA ASP A 563 -8.02 -31.56 16.42
C ASP A 563 -8.61 -30.57 15.39
N ILE A 564 -9.09 -29.41 15.83
CA ILE A 564 -9.65 -28.36 14.94
C ILE A 564 -8.61 -27.27 14.59
N TYR A 565 -7.43 -27.29 15.21
CA TYR A 565 -6.35 -26.32 14.91
C TYR A 565 -5.93 -26.30 13.44
N SER A 566 -6.08 -27.42 12.73
CA SER A 566 -5.73 -27.52 11.30
C SER A 566 -6.83 -27.05 10.35
N PHE A 567 -8.10 -27.03 10.79
CA PHE A 567 -9.25 -26.64 9.96
C PHE A 567 -9.64 -25.16 10.12
N LEU A 568 -9.38 -24.52 11.27
CA LEU A 568 -9.81 -23.14 11.52
C LEU A 568 -8.84 -22.04 11.05
N THR A 569 -7.56 -22.34 10.83
CA THR A 569 -6.66 -21.39 10.14
C THR A 569 -7.14 -21.10 8.70
N ILE A 570 -7.95 -22.00 8.13
CA ILE A 570 -8.48 -21.91 6.77
C ILE A 570 -9.81 -21.13 6.71
N LEU A 571 -10.54 -21.01 7.83
CA LEU A 571 -11.88 -20.38 7.88
C LEU A 571 -11.89 -18.92 8.39
N SER A 572 -10.86 -18.47 9.11
CA SER A 572 -10.75 -17.07 9.58
C SER A 572 -10.61 -16.03 8.44
N LEU A 573 -10.46 -16.47 7.18
CA LEU A 573 -10.41 -15.62 5.99
C LEU A 573 -11.75 -15.51 5.23
N ARG A 574 -12.86 -16.06 5.75
CA ARG A 574 -14.14 -16.06 5.04
C ARG A 574 -15.37 -15.83 5.95
N VAL A 575 -15.49 -14.67 6.61
CA VAL A 575 -16.83 -14.12 6.94
C VAL A 575 -16.79 -12.58 6.94
N SER A 576 -17.06 -11.98 5.79
CA SER A 576 -17.62 -10.62 5.66
C SER A 576 -18.33 -10.57 4.30
N GLY A 577 -19.52 -11.14 4.28
CA GLY A 577 -20.39 -11.22 3.11
C GLY A 577 -21.67 -11.89 3.56
N GLY A 578 -22.68 -11.08 3.91
CA GLY A 578 -23.97 -11.57 4.36
C GLY A 578 -24.64 -12.38 3.25
N PHE A 579 -25.14 -13.56 3.62
CA PHE A 579 -26.17 -14.27 2.87
C PHE A 579 -27.19 -14.82 3.85
N SER A 580 -28.44 -14.39 3.65
CA SER A 580 -29.63 -15.03 4.17
C SER A 580 -29.79 -16.41 3.51
N CYS A 581 -29.85 -17.48 4.30
CA CYS A 581 -30.28 -18.78 3.82
C CYS A 581 -31.60 -19.14 4.48
N SER A 582 -32.67 -19.07 3.68
CA SER A 582 -33.98 -19.62 4.02
C SER A 582 -33.88 -21.14 4.12
N LEU A 583 -34.25 -21.66 5.29
CA LEU A 583 -34.57 -23.07 5.50
C LEU A 583 -35.86 -23.42 4.74
N GLN A 584 -35.80 -24.42 3.87
CA GLN A 584 -36.98 -25.21 3.52
C GLN A 584 -36.71 -26.68 3.89
N HIS A 585 -37.56 -27.16 4.79
CA HIS A 585 -37.69 -28.55 5.20
C HIS A 585 -38.07 -29.45 4.01
N THR A 586 -37.31 -30.51 3.77
CA THR A 586 -37.72 -31.92 3.93
C THR A 586 -36.54 -32.86 3.73
#